data_AF-A0A661KWG6-F1
#
_entry.id   AF-A0A661KWG6-F1
#
_cell.length_a   1.000
_cell.length_b   1.000
_cell.length_c   1.000
_cell.angle_alpha   90.00
_cell.angle_beta   90.00
_cell.angle_gamma   90.00
#
_symmetry.space_group_name_H-M   'P 1'
#
loop_
_entity.id
_entity.type
_entity.pdbx_description
1 polymer ?
#
loop_
_entity_poly.entity_id
_entity_poly.type
_entity_poly.pdbx_seq_one_letter_code
_entity_poly.pdbx_strand_id
1 'polypeptide(L)'
;PEYIIRLEYDGTYFASELSPAIFEGGNRYYLVVETEEDPESVRETLETVAKLGSRESLPILIARALPGVRLQHLSLPPQELPRRSRCVYFQIDHHSDQWGSVQKGYNIALYWDNAPEDIKVELMVVART
;
A
#
# COMPACT_ATOMS: atom_id res chain seq x y z
N PRO A 1 11.71 -1.40 10.09
CA PRO A 1 11.22 -2.27 9.00
C PRO A 1 12.42 -2.95 8.31
N GLU A 2 12.20 -4.15 7.77
CA GLU A 2 13.24 -4.93 7.10
C GLU A 2 13.41 -4.50 5.65
N TYR A 3 12.30 -4.25 4.96
CA TYR A 3 12.29 -3.69 3.61
C TYR A 3 11.47 -2.41 3.57
N ILE A 4 11.94 -1.41 2.83
CA ILE A 4 11.22 -0.18 2.50
C ILE A 4 11.28 -0.04 0.99
N ILE A 5 10.12 -0.11 0.33
CA ILE A 5 9.99 -0.13 -1.12
C ILE A 5 9.13 1.06 -1.50
N ARG A 6 9.68 2.00 -2.27
CA ARG A 6 8.93 3.17 -2.73
C ARG A 6 8.10 2.80 -3.95
N LEU A 7 6.83 3.18 -3.95
CA LEU A 7 5.96 3.06 -5.11
C LEU A 7 6.09 4.35 -5.93
N GLU A 8 6.53 4.21 -7.17
CA GLU A 8 6.70 5.34 -8.09
C GLU A 8 5.44 5.54 -8.93
N TYR A 9 5.07 6.79 -9.15
CA TYR A 9 3.93 7.12 -10.00
C TYR A 9 4.34 6.99 -11.46
N ASP A 10 3.64 6.12 -12.21
CA ASP A 10 3.95 5.83 -13.61
C ASP A 10 3.05 6.58 -14.62
N GLY A 11 2.26 7.54 -14.13
CA GLY A 11 1.25 8.24 -14.92
C GLY A 11 -0.17 7.69 -14.77
N THR A 12 -0.35 6.54 -14.12
CA THR A 12 -1.69 5.99 -13.84
C THR A 12 -1.78 5.37 -12.45
N TYR A 13 -0.74 4.67 -12.02
CA TYR A 13 -0.66 3.97 -10.74
C TYR A 13 0.62 4.33 -9.99
N PHE A 14 0.56 4.31 -8.67
CA PHE A 14 1.77 4.22 -7.85
C PHE A 14 2.16 2.76 -7.78
N ALA A 15 3.26 2.36 -8.42
CA ALA A 15 3.63 0.96 -8.55
C ALA A 15 5.10 0.71 -8.22
N SER A 16 5.41 -0.52 -7.81
CA SER A 16 6.77 -1.02 -7.68
C SER A 16 6.81 -2.52 -7.92
N GLU A 17 7.93 -2.99 -8.45
CA GLU A 17 8.29 -4.40 -8.42
C GLU A 17 8.70 -4.80 -6.99
N LEU A 18 8.43 -6.06 -6.65
CA LEU A 18 8.64 -6.64 -5.34
C LEU A 18 9.55 -7.86 -5.45
N SER A 19 10.61 -7.91 -4.64
CA SER A 19 11.47 -9.10 -4.60
C SER A 19 10.71 -10.28 -3.98
N PRO A 20 10.81 -11.50 -4.54
CA PRO A 20 10.21 -12.70 -3.96
C PRO A 20 10.55 -12.91 -2.47
N ALA A 21 11.75 -12.50 -2.06
CA ALA A 21 12.24 -12.61 -0.69
C ALA A 21 11.36 -11.90 0.34
N ILE A 22 10.66 -10.83 -0.04
CA ILE A 22 9.79 -10.10 0.92
C ILE A 22 8.54 -10.91 1.29
N PHE A 23 8.20 -11.93 0.48
CA PHE A 23 7.06 -12.82 0.71
C PHE A 23 7.43 -14.09 1.48
N GLU A 24 8.71 -14.29 1.78
CA GLU A 24 9.17 -15.45 2.54
C GLU A 24 8.90 -15.24 4.04
N GLY A 25 8.23 -16.20 4.68
CA GLY A 25 7.94 -16.18 6.11
C GLY A 25 6.61 -15.49 6.49
N GLY A 26 6.44 -15.25 7.79
CA GLY A 26 5.23 -14.64 8.37
C GLY A 26 5.24 -13.12 8.37
N ASN A 27 5.68 -12.50 7.28
CA ASN A 27 5.93 -11.05 7.21
C ASN A 27 4.64 -10.23 7.30
N ARG A 28 4.73 -9.07 7.92
CA ARG A 28 3.68 -8.05 7.95
C ARG A 28 4.01 -6.95 6.96
N TYR A 29 2.99 -6.49 6.26
CA TYR A 29 3.10 -5.48 5.22
C TYR A 29 2.33 -4.24 5.65
N TYR A 30 2.95 -3.09 5.46
CA TYR A 30 2.40 -1.80 5.83
C TYR A 30 2.54 -0.84 4.66
N LEU A 31 1.48 -0.14 4.32
CA LEU A 31 1.50 0.98 3.40
C LEU A 31 1.69 2.27 4.21
N VAL A 32 2.68 3.05 3.84
CA VAL A 32 2.97 4.34 4.45
C VAL A 32 2.78 5.40 3.39
N VAL A 33 1.98 6.42 3.72
CA VAL A 33 1.70 7.55 2.85
C VAL A 33 2.15 8.83 3.53
N GLU A 34 3.01 9.58 2.88
CA GLU A 34 3.53 10.88 3.34
C GLU A 34 3.03 11.98 2.40
N THR A 35 2.43 13.03 2.96
CA THR A 35 1.93 14.20 2.21
C THR A 35 1.72 15.37 3.18
N GLU A 36 1.77 16.60 2.67
CA GLU A 36 1.47 17.83 3.41
C GLU A 36 -0.03 18.07 3.62
N GLU A 37 -0.88 17.31 2.93
CA GLU A 37 -2.33 17.32 3.09
C GLU A 37 -2.78 16.86 4.49
N ASP A 38 -4.04 17.16 4.81
CA ASP A 38 -4.63 16.75 6.08
C ASP A 38 -4.69 15.21 6.22
N PRO A 39 -4.10 14.62 7.28
CA PRO A 39 -4.05 13.18 7.47
C PRO A 39 -5.43 12.50 7.52
N GLU A 40 -6.47 13.18 8.00
CA GLU A 40 -7.82 12.62 8.08
C GLU A 40 -8.45 12.51 6.69
N SER A 41 -8.33 13.56 5.87
CA SER A 41 -8.74 13.57 4.46
C SER A 41 -8.04 12.48 3.63
N VAL A 42 -6.72 12.37 3.81
CA VAL A 42 -5.91 11.32 3.16
C VAL A 42 -6.39 9.94 3.56
N ARG A 43 -6.67 9.73 4.84
CA ARG A 43 -7.16 8.45 5.35
C ARG A 43 -8.51 8.09 4.76
N GLU A 44 -9.45 9.03 4.74
CA GLU A 44 -10.78 8.81 4.18
C GLU A 44 -10.69 8.47 2.69
N THR A 45 -9.88 9.20 1.93
CA THR A 45 -9.73 8.98 0.49
C THR A 45 -9.04 7.65 0.18
N LEU A 46 -8.04 7.25 0.98
CA LEU A 46 -7.39 5.94 0.84
C LEU A 46 -8.33 4.77 1.15
N GLU A 47 -9.18 4.90 2.17
CA GLU A 47 -10.12 3.83 2.54
C GLU A 47 -11.28 3.70 1.55
N THR A 48 -11.70 4.80 0.93
CA THR A 48 -12.91 4.84 0.09
C THR A 48 -12.63 4.80 -1.41
N VAL A 49 -11.63 5.55 -1.88
CA VAL A 49 -11.34 5.75 -3.31
C VAL A 49 -10.17 4.88 -3.75
N ALA A 50 -9.12 4.78 -2.94
CA ALA A 50 -7.91 4.10 -3.38
C ALA A 50 -8.10 2.59 -3.50
N LYS A 51 -7.44 2.01 -4.50
CA LYS A 51 -7.47 0.57 -4.78
C LYS A 51 -6.05 0.05 -4.81
N LEU A 52 -5.74 -0.86 -3.89
CA LEU A 52 -4.46 -1.56 -3.85
C LEU A 52 -4.60 -2.95 -4.47
N GLY A 53 -3.63 -3.37 -5.26
CA GLY A 53 -3.60 -4.70 -5.87
C GLY A 53 -2.36 -4.93 -6.71
N SER A 54 -2.34 -5.98 -7.52
CA SER A 54 -1.33 -6.13 -8.56
C SER A 54 -1.67 -5.24 -9.75
N ARG A 55 -0.67 -4.84 -10.53
CA ARG A 55 -0.84 -3.99 -11.72
C ARG A 55 -1.83 -4.59 -12.73
N GLU A 56 -1.84 -5.92 -12.85
CA GLU A 56 -2.74 -6.67 -13.74
C GLU A 56 -4.17 -6.75 -13.18
N SER A 57 -4.32 -6.74 -11.86
CA SER A 57 -5.61 -6.85 -11.17
C SER A 57 -6.32 -5.50 -11.08
N LEU A 58 -5.59 -4.38 -11.00
CA LEU A 58 -6.20 -3.06 -10.84
C LEU A 58 -7.24 -2.70 -11.90
N PRO A 59 -7.00 -2.88 -13.22
CA PRO A 59 -7.99 -2.51 -14.23
C PRO A 59 -9.33 -3.22 -14.05
N ILE A 60 -9.31 -4.52 -13.71
CA ILE A 60 -10.53 -5.29 -13.48
C ILE A 60 -11.22 -4.90 -12.17
N LEU A 61 -10.45 -4.58 -11.12
CA LEU A 61 -10.99 -4.10 -9.85
C LEU A 61 -11.70 -2.75 -10.02
N ILE A 62 -11.10 -1.82 -10.76
CA ILE A 62 -11.65 -0.51 -11.05
C ILE A 62 -12.91 -0.65 -11.92
N ALA A 63 -12.82 -1.35 -13.05
CA ALA A 63 -13.93 -1.49 -14.00
C ALA A 63 -15.17 -2.17 -13.39
N ARG A 64 -14.97 -3.07 -12.41
CA ARG A 64 -16.05 -3.81 -11.75
C ARG A 64 -16.39 -3.29 -10.36
N ALA A 65 -15.81 -2.17 -9.95
CA ALA A 65 -15.94 -1.61 -8.60
C ALA A 65 -15.71 -2.64 -7.47
N LEU A 66 -14.81 -3.60 -7.71
CA LEU A 66 -14.49 -4.63 -6.73
C LEU A 66 -13.59 -4.06 -5.62
N PRO A 67 -13.62 -4.65 -4.40
CA PRO A 67 -12.67 -4.31 -3.37
C PRO A 67 -11.27 -4.81 -3.75
N GLY A 68 -10.27 -3.95 -3.61
CA GLY A 68 -8.87 -4.35 -3.72
C GLY A 68 -8.37 -5.03 -2.45
N VAL A 69 -7.06 -5.06 -2.29
CA VAL A 69 -6.41 -5.46 -1.02
C VAL A 69 -6.87 -4.51 0.08
N ARG A 70 -7.36 -5.05 1.19
CA ARG A 70 -7.85 -4.23 2.30
C ARG A 70 -6.68 -3.55 3.00
N LEU A 71 -6.90 -2.28 3.31
CA LEU A 71 -6.01 -1.45 4.11
C LEU A 71 -6.70 -1.14 5.44
N GLN A 72 -6.00 -1.40 6.53
CA GLN A 72 -6.47 -1.06 7.87
C GLN A 72 -5.63 0.10 8.41
N HIS A 73 -6.26 1.26 8.60
CA HIS A 73 -5.57 2.40 9.20
C HIS A 73 -5.04 2.10 10.60
N LEU A 74 -3.81 2.55 10.87
CA LEU A 74 -3.16 2.46 12.16
C LEU A 74 -2.97 3.87 12.75
N SER A 75 -3.71 4.18 13.82
CA SER A 75 -3.60 5.46 14.52
C SER A 75 -2.22 5.68 15.15
N LEU A 76 -1.50 4.60 15.45
CA LEU A 76 -0.13 4.63 15.95
C LEU A 76 0.71 3.64 15.12
N PRO A 77 1.85 4.07 14.53
CA PRO A 77 2.74 3.14 13.88
C PRO A 77 3.32 2.13 14.90
N PRO A 78 3.47 0.85 14.52
CA PRO A 78 4.20 -0.15 15.31
C PRO A 78 5.61 0.33 15.67
N GLN A 79 6.20 -0.24 16.72
CA GLN A 79 7.54 0.13 17.17
C GLN A 79 8.61 -0.13 16.08
N GLU A 80 8.34 -1.11 15.22
CA GLU A 80 9.20 -1.48 14.10
C GLU A 80 9.20 -0.45 12.96
N LEU A 81 8.21 0.47 12.89
CA LEU A 81 8.11 1.48 11.84
C LEU A 81 8.68 2.85 12.29
N PRO A 82 9.35 3.59 11.39
CA PRO A 82 9.87 4.91 11.72
C PRO A 82 8.71 5.87 11.99
N ARG A 83 8.78 6.62 13.09
CA ARG A 83 7.79 7.65 13.41
C ARG A 83 8.10 8.92 12.64
N ARG A 84 7.46 9.09 11.50
CA ARG A 84 7.53 10.31 10.69
C ARG A 84 6.29 11.19 10.93
N SER A 85 6.51 12.50 11.00
CA SER A 85 5.42 13.49 10.96
C SER A 85 4.76 13.48 9.58
N ARG A 86 3.45 13.78 9.51
CA ARG A 86 2.69 13.82 8.25
C ARG A 86 2.70 12.52 7.46
N CYS A 87 2.79 11.40 8.18
CA CYS A 87 2.69 10.07 7.60
C CYS A 87 1.46 9.36 8.16
N VAL A 88 0.70 8.74 7.27
CA VAL A 88 -0.43 7.89 7.59
C VAL A 88 -0.04 6.44 7.32
N TYR A 89 -0.29 5.57 8.29
CA TYR A 89 0.13 4.17 8.26
C TYR A 89 -1.08 3.27 8.10
N PHE A 90 -1.00 2.31 7.19
CA PHE A 90 -2.02 1.30 6.98
C PHE A 90 -1.39 -0.08 7.03
N GLN A 91 -2.00 -0.99 7.77
CA GLN A 91 -1.67 -2.40 7.68
C GLN A 91 -2.37 -3.02 6.47
N ILE A 92 -1.63 -3.80 5.69
CA ILE A 92 -2.15 -4.51 4.54
C ILE A 92 -2.68 -5.89 4.97
N ASP A 93 -3.90 -6.21 4.56
CA ASP A 93 -4.47 -7.54 4.74
C ASP A 93 -3.96 -8.52 3.67
N HIS A 94 -2.88 -9.20 4.03
CA HIS A 94 -2.20 -10.19 3.20
C HIS A 94 -2.88 -11.56 3.15
N HIS A 95 -4.02 -11.76 3.83
CA HIS A 95 -4.80 -13.00 3.74
C HIS A 95 -5.87 -12.95 2.64
N SER A 96 -5.97 -11.83 1.92
CA SER A 96 -6.94 -11.65 0.86
C SER A 96 -6.51 -12.28 -0.47
N ASP A 97 -7.47 -12.75 -1.28
CA ASP A 97 -7.19 -13.28 -2.62
C ASP A 97 -6.48 -12.25 -3.52
N GLN A 98 -6.80 -10.96 -3.33
CA GLN A 98 -6.17 -9.85 -4.04
C GLN A 98 -4.67 -9.74 -3.73
N TRP A 99 -4.28 -10.03 -2.48
CA TRP A 99 -2.86 -10.11 -2.12
C TRP A 99 -2.18 -11.30 -2.79
N GLY A 100 -2.88 -12.42 -2.95
CA GLY A 100 -2.37 -13.56 -3.72
C GLY A 100 -1.96 -13.19 -5.15
N SER A 101 -2.67 -12.25 -5.80
CA SER A 101 -2.27 -11.71 -7.11
C SER A 101 -0.98 -10.89 -7.04
N VAL A 102 -0.81 -10.06 -6.00
CA VAL A 102 0.43 -9.28 -5.75
C VAL A 102 1.63 -10.22 -5.57
N GLN A 103 1.45 -11.30 -4.80
CA GLN A 103 2.50 -12.30 -4.58
C GLN A 103 2.88 -13.04 -5.85
N LYS A 104 1.89 -13.41 -6.68
CA LYS A 104 2.13 -14.10 -7.97
C LYS A 104 2.77 -13.19 -9.01
N GLY A 105 2.36 -11.92 -9.05
CA GLY A 105 2.86 -10.93 -10.00
C GLY A 105 4.20 -10.32 -9.61
N TYR A 106 4.66 -10.52 -8.37
CA TYR A 106 5.86 -9.87 -7.82
C TYR A 106 5.84 -8.34 -8.02
N ASN A 107 4.64 -7.75 -7.93
CA ASN A 107 4.44 -6.31 -8.11
C ASN A 107 3.24 -5.85 -7.30
N ILE A 108 3.30 -4.61 -6.87
CA ILE A 108 2.20 -3.93 -6.20
C ILE A 108 1.92 -2.62 -6.90
N ALA A 109 0.64 -2.29 -6.98
CA ALA A 109 0.17 -1.06 -7.57
C ALA A 109 -0.99 -0.50 -6.73
N LEU A 110 -1.00 0.81 -6.57
CA LEU A 110 -2.05 1.59 -5.93
C LEU A 110 -2.63 2.55 -6.97
N TYR A 111 -3.92 2.41 -7.25
CA TYR A 111 -4.67 3.41 -7.97
C TYR A 111 -5.29 4.39 -6.98
N TRP A 112 -5.06 5.68 -7.20
CA TRP A 112 -5.64 6.75 -6.41
C TRP A 112 -5.89 7.96 -7.33
N ASP A 113 -7.16 8.20 -7.65
CA ASP A 113 -7.58 9.20 -8.64
C ASP A 113 -7.27 10.64 -8.22
N ASN A 114 -7.56 10.98 -6.95
CA ASN A 114 -7.31 12.31 -6.37
C ASN A 114 -6.09 12.28 -5.44
N ALA A 115 -5.00 11.68 -5.88
CA ALA A 115 -3.76 11.67 -5.08
C ALA A 115 -3.12 13.07 -5.07
N PRO A 116 -2.64 13.57 -3.92
CA PRO A 116 -1.89 14.83 -3.85
C PRO A 116 -0.62 14.78 -4.71
N GLU A 117 -0.18 15.92 -5.25
CA GLU A 117 1.04 15.97 -6.09
C GLU A 117 2.33 15.68 -5.31
N ASP A 118 2.35 15.98 -4.01
CA ASP A 118 3.50 15.83 -3.12
C ASP A 118 3.58 14.44 -2.45
N ILE A 119 2.63 13.57 -2.77
CA ILE A 119 2.47 12.28 -2.10
C ILE A 119 3.68 11.37 -2.31
N LYS A 120 4.08 10.69 -1.23
CA LYS A 120 5.01 9.58 -1.29
C LYS A 120 4.35 8.35 -0.71
N VAL A 121 4.36 7.27 -1.48
CA VAL A 121 3.81 5.98 -1.09
C VAL A 121 4.96 4.99 -0.93
N GLU A 122 5.04 4.37 0.24
CA GLU A 122 6.06 3.37 0.57
C GLU A 122 5.39 2.10 1.11
N LEU A 123 5.83 0.95 0.61
CA LEU A 123 5.55 -0.35 1.20
C LEU A 123 6.68 -0.69 2.17
N MET A 124 6.32 -0.88 3.44
CA MET A 124 7.23 -1.35 4.47
C MET A 124 6.91 -2.79 4.84
N VAL A 125 7.94 -3.63 4.89
CA VAL A 125 7.82 -5.05 5.26
C VAL A 125 8.56 -5.27 6.57
N VAL A 126 7.92 -6.00 7.48
CA VAL A 126 8.47 -6.34 8.80
C VAL A 126 8.37 -7.85 8.98
N ALA A 127 9.50 -8.54 9.10
CA ALA A 127 9.46 -9.95 9.49
C ALA A 127 8.91 -10.13 10.89
N ARG A 128 8.04 -11.14 11.05
CA ARG A 128 7.63 -11.62 12.35
C ARG A 128 8.74 -12.55 12.85
N THR A 129 9.57 -12.04 13.76
CA THR A 129 10.53 -12.86 14.54
C THR A 129 9.78 -13.82 15.46
#